data_AF-R4KA46-F1
#
_entry.id   AF-R4KA46-F1
#
_cell.length_a   1.000
_cell.length_b   1.000
_cell.length_c   1.000
_cell.angle_alpha   90.00
_cell.angle_beta   90.00
_cell.angle_gamma   90.00
#
_symmetry.space_group_name_H-M   'P 1'
#
loop_
_entity.id
_entity.type
_entity.pdbx_description
1 polymer ?
#
loop_
_entity_poly.entity_id
_entity_poly.type
_entity_poly.pdbx_seq_one_letter_code
_entity_poly.pdbx_strand_id
1 'polypeptide(L)'
;MKKYIGIFIIMFIVLILVITNTKKTDYVSWLKEKAISQTNNGIEQGSIELLGGAVIDSSTKSYNCIIFSVYSTNLPNNPNLVVIGILGNFLPMSTNNNLHIFIIYLAAISIISILVLSFVIREKKIT
;
A
#
# COMPACT_ATOMS: atom_id res chain seq x y z
N MET A 1 -32.28 4.99 -15.63
CA MET A 1 -31.04 4.18 -15.78
C MET A 1 -29.77 4.97 -15.40
N LYS A 2 -29.62 6.25 -15.79
CA LYS A 2 -28.43 7.08 -15.49
C LYS A 2 -28.11 7.27 -13.99
N LYS A 3 -29.13 7.22 -13.12
CA LYS A 3 -29.01 7.39 -11.65
C LYS A 3 -28.08 6.39 -10.96
N TYR A 4 -27.85 5.21 -11.54
CA TYR A 4 -26.97 4.18 -10.98
C TYR A 4 -25.54 4.23 -11.53
N ILE A 5 -25.28 4.98 -12.61
CA ILE A 5 -23.97 5.00 -13.27
C ILE A 5 -22.87 5.50 -12.32
N GLY A 6 -23.17 6.55 -11.55
CA GLY A 6 -22.23 7.11 -10.58
C GLY A 6 -21.92 6.12 -9.45
N ILE A 7 -22.91 5.39 -8.98
CA ILE A 7 -22.74 4.36 -7.94
C ILE A 7 -21.88 3.21 -8.46
N PHE A 8 -22.11 2.76 -9.70
CA PHE A 8 -21.28 1.74 -10.34
C PHE A 8 -19.82 2.18 -10.49
N ILE A 9 -19.58 3.45 -10.86
CA ILE A 9 -18.21 3.99 -10.98
C ILE A 9 -17.51 3.99 -9.62
N ILE A 10 -18.17 4.42 -8.54
CA ILE A 10 -17.59 4.39 -7.19
C ILE A 10 -17.27 2.96 -6.78
N MET A 11 -18.22 2.05 -6.95
CA MET A 11 -18.05 0.65 -6.58
C MET A 11 -16.89 0.02 -7.35
N PHE A 12 -16.74 0.35 -8.63
CA PHE A 12 -15.64 -0.13 -9.47
C PHE A 12 -14.28 0.42 -9.02
N ILE A 13 -14.19 1.72 -8.69
CA ILE A 13 -12.96 2.33 -8.17
C ILE A 13 -12.56 1.69 -6.83
N VAL A 14 -13.51 1.55 -5.90
CA VAL A 14 -13.25 0.92 -4.60
C VAL A 14 -12.80 -0.53 -4.79
N LEU A 15 -13.43 -1.27 -5.71
CA LEU A 15 -13.04 -2.64 -6.01
C LEU A 15 -11.59 -2.73 -6.51
N ILE A 16 -11.17 -1.85 -7.43
CA ILE A 16 -9.78 -1.79 -7.91
C ILE A 16 -8.83 -1.50 -6.75
N LEU A 17 -9.15 -0.53 -5.89
CA LEU A 17 -8.31 -0.15 -4.75
C LEU A 17 -8.15 -1.31 -3.76
N VAL A 18 -9.21 -2.07 -3.50
CA VAL A 18 -9.16 -3.23 -2.61
C VAL A 18 -8.33 -4.37 -3.22
N ILE A 19 -8.51 -4.66 -4.52
CA ILE A 19 -7.79 -5.75 -5.19
C ILE A 19 -6.30 -5.43 -5.31
N THR A 20 -5.95 -4.16 -5.50
CA THR A 20 -4.55 -3.72 -5.63
C THR A 20 -3.88 -3.41 -4.29
N ASN A 21 -4.60 -3.57 -3.17
CA ASN A 21 -4.01 -3.41 -1.85
C ASN A 21 -3.04 -4.57 -1.57
N THR A 22 -1.84 -4.24 -1.09
CA THR A 22 -0.80 -5.25 -0.85
C THR A 22 -1.13 -6.08 0.38
N LYS A 23 -0.64 -7.32 0.41
CA LYS A 23 -0.75 -8.20 1.57
C LYS A 23 0.58 -8.24 2.34
N LYS A 24 0.50 -8.69 3.60
CA LYS A 24 1.69 -8.92 4.45
C LYS A 24 2.71 -9.85 3.79
N THR A 25 2.25 -10.91 3.13
CA THR A 25 3.11 -11.84 2.40
C THR A 25 3.92 -11.16 1.30
N ASP A 26 3.29 -10.23 0.58
CA ASP A 26 3.92 -9.50 -0.52
C ASP A 26 4.98 -8.54 0.04
N TYR A 27 4.67 -7.91 1.17
CA TYR A 27 5.62 -7.07 1.90
C TYR A 27 6.84 -7.85 2.39
N VAL A 28 6.63 -9.03 2.98
CA VAL A 28 7.72 -9.90 3.47
C VAL A 28 8.63 -10.29 2.32
N SER A 29 8.06 -10.70 1.18
CA SER A 29 8.82 -11.04 -0.02
C SER A 29 9.61 -9.84 -0.55
N TRP A 30 8.96 -8.67 -0.68
CA TRP A 30 9.61 -7.43 -1.11
C TRP A 30 10.77 -7.04 -0.20
N LEU A 31 10.60 -7.11 1.13
CA LEU A 31 11.65 -6.75 2.07
C LEU A 31 12.81 -7.76 2.04
N LYS A 32 12.51 -9.05 1.87
CA LYS A 32 13.53 -10.10 1.70
C LYS A 32 14.36 -9.85 0.45
N GLU A 33 13.74 -9.60 -0.69
CA GLU A 33 14.43 -9.28 -1.95
C GLU A 33 15.27 -8.00 -1.83
N LYS A 34 14.74 -6.99 -1.14
CA LYS A 34 15.47 -5.75 -0.85
C LYS A 34 16.70 -6.00 0.03
N ALA A 35 16.59 -6.86 1.04
CA ALA A 35 17.73 -7.22 1.88
C ALA A 35 18.80 -8.00 1.10
N ILE A 36 18.39 -8.95 0.24
CA ILE A 36 19.31 -9.71 -0.63
C ILE A 36 20.06 -8.78 -1.59
N SER A 37 19.35 -7.86 -2.25
CA SER A 37 19.96 -6.91 -3.19
C SER A 37 20.87 -5.87 -2.54
N GLN A 38 20.81 -5.71 -1.22
CA GLN A 38 21.69 -4.81 -0.47
C GLN A 38 22.98 -5.48 0.04
N THR A 39 23.08 -6.81 -0.01
CA THR A 39 24.30 -7.54 0.37
C THR A 39 25.04 -8.05 -0.87
N ASN A 40 26.37 -7.92 -0.86
CA ASN A 40 27.26 -8.45 -1.90
C ASN A 40 27.89 -9.79 -1.49
N ASN A 41 27.55 -10.33 -0.32
CA ASN A 41 28.14 -11.55 0.23
C ASN A 41 27.21 -12.75 -0.02
N GLY A 42 27.66 -13.72 -0.81
CA GLY A 42 26.86 -14.88 -1.19
C GLY A 42 26.40 -15.75 -0.01
N ILE A 43 27.16 -15.80 1.09
CA ILE A 43 26.78 -16.54 2.30
C ILE A 43 25.61 -15.84 3.01
N GLU A 44 25.68 -14.50 3.11
CA GLU A 44 24.60 -13.71 3.69
C GLU A 44 23.33 -13.80 2.84
N GLN A 45 23.45 -13.71 1.51
CA GLN A 45 22.34 -13.90 0.58
C GLN A 45 21.63 -15.23 0.82
N GLY A 46 22.39 -16.35 0.86
CA GLY A 46 21.83 -17.67 1.10
C GLY A 46 21.14 -17.78 2.47
N SER A 47 21.68 -17.16 3.52
CA SER A 47 21.03 -17.15 4.83
C SER A 47 19.70 -16.37 4.84
N ILE A 48 19.63 -15.25 4.11
CA ILE A 48 18.42 -14.43 3.98
C ILE A 48 17.36 -15.16 3.13
N GLU A 49 17.77 -15.88 2.09
CA GLU A 49 16.85 -16.67 1.26
C GLU A 49 16.13 -17.75 2.06
N LEU A 50 16.86 -18.45 2.93
CA LEU A 50 16.34 -19.58 3.72
C LEU A 50 15.52 -19.13 4.93
N LEU A 51 16.00 -18.15 5.69
CA LEU A 51 15.43 -17.78 7.00
C LEU A 51 14.82 -16.38 7.03
N GLY A 52 15.22 -15.49 6.11
CA GLY A 52 14.85 -14.08 6.15
C GLY A 52 13.34 -13.85 6.10
N GLY A 53 12.60 -14.63 5.31
CA GLY A 53 11.15 -14.51 5.23
C GLY A 53 10.44 -14.74 6.56
N ALA A 54 10.82 -15.80 7.30
CA ALA A 54 10.20 -16.12 8.60
C ALA A 54 10.57 -15.11 9.69
N VAL A 55 11.83 -14.63 9.69
CA VAL A 55 12.29 -13.61 10.64
C VAL A 55 11.59 -12.27 10.39
N ILE A 56 11.50 -11.86 9.13
CA ILE A 56 10.77 -10.63 8.76
C ILE A 56 9.29 -10.78 9.15
N ASP A 57 8.63 -11.86 8.76
CA ASP A 57 7.20 -12.05 9.02
C ASP A 57 6.86 -12.02 10.52
N SER A 58 7.64 -12.72 11.35
CA SER A 58 7.45 -12.72 12.81
C SER A 58 7.71 -11.35 13.46
N SER A 59 8.57 -10.53 12.84
CA SER A 59 8.92 -9.20 13.32
C SER A 59 8.07 -8.08 12.72
N THR A 60 7.15 -8.41 11.80
CA THR A 60 6.30 -7.45 11.10
C THR A 60 4.88 -7.42 11.68
N LYS A 61 4.42 -6.23 12.06
CA LYS A 61 3.02 -5.90 12.29
C LYS A 61 2.41 -5.30 11.03
N SER A 62 1.22 -5.75 10.65
CA SER A 62 0.49 -5.25 9.49
C SER A 62 -0.85 -4.64 9.91
N TYR A 63 -1.15 -3.46 9.41
CA TYR A 63 -2.43 -2.77 9.58
C TYR A 63 -3.05 -2.56 8.20
N ASN A 64 -4.19 -3.20 7.93
CA ASN A 64 -4.89 -3.06 6.66
C ASN A 64 -5.95 -1.97 6.74
N CYS A 65 -5.83 -0.92 5.92
CA CYS A 65 -6.70 0.25 5.89
C CYS A 65 -7.60 0.27 4.63
N ILE A 66 -7.94 -0.90 4.08
CA ILE A 66 -8.81 -1.13 2.90
C ILE A 66 -8.15 -0.70 1.59
N ILE A 67 -7.70 0.55 1.48
CA ILE A 67 -7.12 1.16 0.27
C ILE A 67 -5.59 1.21 0.29
N PHE A 68 -4.99 1.04 1.47
CA PHE A 68 -3.56 0.87 1.68
C PHE A 68 -3.35 -0.03 2.90
N SER A 69 -2.11 -0.46 3.09
CA SER A 69 -1.69 -1.22 4.27
C SER A 69 -0.43 -0.59 4.85
N VAL A 70 -0.29 -0.61 6.16
CA VAL A 70 0.90 -0.13 6.87
C VAL A 70 1.62 -1.32 7.48
N TYR A 71 2.90 -1.43 7.20
CA TYR A 71 3.77 -2.47 7.71
C TYR A 71 4.80 -1.82 8.63
N SER A 72 4.89 -2.31 9.85
CA SER A 72 5.91 -1.91 10.82
C SER A 72 6.74 -3.13 11.17
N THR A 73 8.04 -3.03 10.91
CA THR A 73 8.98 -4.15 11.07
C THR A 73 10.11 -3.72 11.98
N ASN A 74 10.36 -4.54 13.01
CA ASN A 74 11.45 -4.32 13.95
C ASN A 74 12.56 -5.33 13.71
N LEU A 75 13.59 -4.90 12.97
CA LEU A 75 14.79 -5.70 12.75
C LEU A 75 15.93 -5.19 13.63
N PRO A 76 16.86 -6.07 14.06
CA PRO A 76 17.99 -5.68 14.90
C PRO A 76 18.82 -4.51 14.33
N ASN A 77 19.05 -4.51 13.01
CA ASN A 77 19.85 -3.49 12.32
C ASN A 77 19.05 -2.28 11.82
N ASN A 78 17.72 -2.36 11.84
CA ASN A 78 16.85 -1.28 11.37
C ASN A 78 15.56 -1.27 12.21
N PRO A 79 15.65 -0.75 13.45
CA PRO A 79 14.49 -0.70 14.34
C PRO A 79 13.47 0.30 13.79
N ASN A 80 12.18 -0.05 13.89
CA ASN A 80 11.04 0.78 13.48
C ASN A 80 10.97 1.09 11.98
N LEU A 81 11.26 0.12 11.11
CA LEU A 81 11.02 0.27 9.67
C LEU A 81 9.50 0.33 9.40
N VAL A 82 9.00 1.51 9.04
CA VAL A 82 7.60 1.72 8.63
C VAL A 82 7.51 1.84 7.11
N VAL A 83 6.62 1.07 6.51
CA VAL A 83 6.42 1.01 5.06
C VAL A 83 4.92 1.03 4.77
N ILE A 84 4.50 1.87 3.82
CA ILE A 84 3.12 1.87 3.33
C ILE A 84 3.05 1.06 2.04
N GLY A 85 2.17 0.07 2.02
CA GLY A 85 1.77 -0.67 0.84
C GLY A 85 0.55 -0.05 0.18
N ILE A 86 0.65 0.28 -1.10
CA ILE A 86 -0.41 0.97 -1.83
C ILE A 86 -0.34 0.66 -3.32
N LEU A 87 -1.46 0.27 -3.93
CA LEU A 87 -1.52 -0.09 -5.36
C LEU A 87 -0.40 -1.06 -5.80
N GLY A 88 -0.14 -2.13 -5.05
CA GLY A 88 0.93 -3.07 -5.36
C GLY A 88 2.37 -2.58 -5.10
N ASN A 89 2.54 -1.35 -4.60
CA ASN A 89 3.85 -0.73 -4.35
C ASN A 89 4.14 -0.62 -2.85
N PHE A 90 5.42 -0.55 -2.49
CA PHE A 90 5.89 -0.38 -1.11
C PHE A 90 6.70 0.91 -0.97
N LEU A 91 6.25 1.80 -0.10
CA LEU A 91 6.81 3.13 0.15
C LEU A 91 7.38 3.22 1.57
N PRO A 92 8.71 3.12 1.74
CA PRO A 92 9.36 3.30 3.05
C PRO A 92 9.16 4.72 3.57
N MET A 93 8.65 4.86 4.79
CA MET A 93 8.36 6.16 5.39
C MET A 93 9.58 6.85 6.02
N SER A 94 10.75 6.20 5.99
CA SER A 94 12.02 6.81 6.40
C SER A 94 12.49 7.93 5.46
N THR A 95 11.90 8.07 4.27
CA THR A 95 12.32 9.03 3.25
C THR A 95 11.26 10.13 3.08
N ASN A 96 11.64 11.40 3.24
CA ASN A 96 10.74 12.56 3.11
C ASN A 96 9.96 12.58 1.78
N ASN A 97 10.59 12.17 0.67
CA ASN A 97 9.93 12.12 -0.64
C ASN A 97 8.73 11.16 -0.65
N ASN A 98 8.80 10.04 0.05
CA ASN A 98 7.73 9.05 0.09
C ASN A 98 6.53 9.54 0.90
N LEU A 99 6.78 10.36 1.93
CA LEU A 99 5.72 11.07 2.66
C LEU A 99 4.96 12.03 1.73
N HIS A 100 5.68 12.81 0.92
CA HIS A 100 5.06 13.71 -0.05
C HIS A 100 4.22 12.94 -1.09
N ILE A 101 4.74 11.84 -1.63
CA ILE A 101 4.01 10.99 -2.58
C ILE A 101 2.72 10.44 -1.94
N PHE A 102 2.79 9.98 -0.68
CA PHE A 102 1.62 9.48 0.03
C PHE A 102 0.57 10.57 0.29
N ILE A 103 0.99 11.79 0.63
CA ILE A 103 0.09 12.94 0.79
C ILE A 103 -0.61 13.29 -0.53
N ILE A 104 0.14 13.33 -1.64
CA ILE A 104 -0.43 13.58 -2.97
C ILE A 104 -1.47 12.51 -3.32
N TYR A 105 -1.18 11.25 -3.01
CA TYR A 105 -2.11 10.14 -3.23
C TYR A 105 -3.42 10.32 -2.45
N LEU A 106 -3.34 10.64 -1.15
CA LEU A 106 -4.55 10.89 -0.34
C LEU A 106 -5.35 12.08 -0.85
N ALA A 107 -4.68 13.16 -1.27
CA ALA A 107 -5.32 14.31 -1.87
C ALA A 107 -6.07 13.92 -3.17
N ALA A 108 -5.45 13.13 -4.05
CA ALA A 108 -6.08 12.66 -5.28
C ALA A 108 -7.37 11.86 -5.01
N ILE A 109 -7.35 10.94 -4.02
CA ILE A 109 -8.54 10.17 -3.62
C ILE A 109 -9.65 11.10 -3.14
N SER A 110 -9.34 12.10 -2.31
CA SER A 110 -10.34 13.04 -1.79
C SER A 110 -10.99 13.84 -2.93
N ILE A 111 -10.20 14.32 -3.89
CA ILE A 111 -10.69 15.10 -5.04
C ILE A 111 -11.61 14.23 -5.91
N ILE A 112 -11.20 13.00 -6.22
CA ILE A 112 -12.02 12.06 -7.00
C ILE A 112 -13.34 11.81 -6.27
N SER A 113 -13.30 11.58 -4.96
CA SER A 113 -14.49 11.35 -4.14
C SER A 113 -15.47 12.53 -4.19
N ILE A 114 -14.95 13.76 -4.09
CA ILE A 114 -15.76 15.00 -4.19
C ILE A 114 -16.36 15.18 -5.59
N LEU A 115 -15.57 14.95 -6.64
CA LEU A 115 -16.04 15.06 -8.02
C LEU A 115 -17.17 14.07 -8.30
N VAL A 116 -17.03 12.84 -7.84
CA VAL A 116 -18.06 11.82 -8.01
C VAL A 116 -19.31 12.16 -7.21
N LEU A 117 -19.17 12.64 -5.96
CA LEU A 117 -20.31 13.08 -5.16
C LEU A 117 -21.05 14.24 -5.83
N SER A 118 -20.31 15.22 -6.36
CA SER A 118 -20.85 16.38 -7.07
C SER A 118 -21.62 15.97 -8.33
N PHE A 119 -21.11 14.99 -9.07
CA PHE A 119 -21.79 14.41 -10.23
C PHE A 119 -23.11 13.73 -9.84
N VAL A 120 -23.12 12.92 -8.77
CA VAL A 120 -24.32 12.26 -8.26
C VAL A 120 -25.39 13.26 -7.81
N ILE A 121 -24.99 14.35 -7.14
CA ILE A 121 -25.91 15.41 -6.70
C ILE A 121 -26.49 16.15 -7.91
N ARG A 122 -25.66 16.46 -8.92
CA ARG A 122 -26.10 17.14 -10.15
C ARG A 122 -27.18 16.33 -10.88
N GLU A 123 -26.99 15.03 -11.03
CA GLU A 123 -27.99 14.15 -11.65
C GLU A 123 -29.32 14.14 -10.86
N LYS A 124 -29.27 14.18 -9.52
CA LYS A 124 -30.48 14.26 -8.68
C LYS A 124 -31.28 15.56 -8.83
N LYS A 125 -30.66 16.69 -9.22
CA LYS A 125 -31.36 17.97 -9.41
C LYS A 125 -32.05 18.12 -10.78
N ILE A 126 -31.72 17.26 -11.74
CA ILE A 126 -32.23 17.34 -13.12
C ILE A 126 -33.42 16.36 -13.34
N THR A 127 -33.78 15.57 -12.32
CA THR A 127 -34.97 14.69 -12.32
C THR A 127 -35.98 15.15 -11.29
#